data_AF-A0A7C1BEL2-F1
#
_entry.id   AF-A0A7C1BEL2-F1
#
_cell.length_a   1.000
_cell.length_b   1.000
_cell.length_c   1.000
_cell.angle_alpha   90.00
_cell.angle_beta   90.00
_cell.angle_gamma   90.00
#
_symmetry.space_group_name_H-M   'P 1'
#
loop_
_entity.id
_entity.type
_entity.pdbx_description
1 polymer ?
#
loop_
_entity_poly.entity_id
_entity_poly.type
_entity_poly.pdbx_seq_one_letter_code
_entity_poly.pdbx_strand_id
1 'polypeptide(L)' 'MRKRKTQEVISKALYADDPHLYTVLYRDYDQLVEESLLTFLEKEIPAHRIVAIYRDGVIVYRKGERL' A
#
# COMPACT_ATOMS: atom_id res chain seq x y z
N MET A 1 3.49 -1.64 -19.13
CA MET A 1 2.90 -2.65 -18.21
C MET A 1 3.44 -2.50 -16.77
N ARG A 2 3.04 -1.45 -16.01
CA ARG A 2 3.45 -1.26 -14.59
C ARG A 2 2.28 -1.17 -13.61
N LYS A 3 1.07 -1.60 -14.02
CA LYS A 3 -0.12 -1.72 -13.15
C LYS A 3 -0.10 -2.94 -12.20
N ARG A 4 1.03 -3.66 -12.03
CA ARG A 4 1.02 -5.02 -11.46
C ARG A 4 1.47 -5.15 -9.99
N LYS A 5 2.61 -4.57 -9.59
CA LYS A 5 3.20 -4.88 -8.26
C LYS A 5 2.38 -4.38 -7.06
N THR A 6 1.80 -3.18 -7.10
CA THR A 6 0.96 -2.68 -5.99
C THR A 6 -0.31 -3.52 -5.84
N GLN A 7 -0.97 -3.86 -6.96
CA GLN A 7 -2.17 -4.70 -6.95
C GLN A 7 -1.84 -6.12 -6.47
N GLU A 8 -0.69 -6.67 -6.85
CA GLU A 8 -0.21 -7.97 -6.36
C GLU A 8 0.02 -7.95 -4.85
N VAL A 9 0.64 -6.91 -4.30
CA VAL A 9 0.86 -6.77 -2.85
C VAL A 9 -0.47 -6.63 -2.10
N ILE A 10 -1.39 -5.80 -2.60
CA ILE A 10 -2.72 -5.64 -1.99
C ILE A 10 -3.51 -6.95 -2.07
N SER A 11 -3.51 -7.61 -3.23
CA SER A 11 -4.18 -8.91 -3.41
C SER A 11 -3.60 -9.97 -2.47
N LYS A 12 -2.28 -10.05 -2.35
CA LYS A 12 -1.63 -10.95 -1.40
C LYS A 12 -2.06 -10.64 0.04
N ALA A 13 -2.04 -9.37 0.43
CA ALA A 13 -2.44 -8.95 1.78
C ALA A 13 -3.90 -9.30 2.10
N LEU A 14 -4.81 -9.20 1.13
CA LEU A 14 -6.24 -9.45 1.33
C LEU A 14 -6.63 -10.92 1.29
N TYR A 15 -5.98 -11.72 0.45
CA TYR A 15 -6.45 -13.07 0.12
C TYR A 15 -5.49 -14.19 0.51
N ALA A 16 -4.23 -13.88 0.82
CA ALA A 16 -3.18 -14.88 1.04
C ALA A 16 -2.28 -14.60 2.27
N ASP A 17 -2.52 -13.52 3.01
CA ASP A 17 -1.80 -13.13 4.22
C ASP A 17 -2.77 -12.45 5.18
N ASP A 18 -2.29 -11.97 6.33
CA ASP A 18 -3.09 -11.19 7.27
C ASP A 18 -3.06 -9.68 6.93
N PRO A 19 -4.17 -9.07 6.50
CA PRO A 19 -4.21 -7.65 6.13
C PRO A 19 -4.01 -6.70 7.31
N HIS A 20 -4.19 -7.14 8.56
CA HIS A 20 -3.95 -6.32 9.75
C HIS A 20 -2.47 -6.05 9.99
N LEU A 21 -1.58 -6.83 9.37
CA LEU A 21 -0.13 -6.62 9.43
C LEU A 21 0.36 -5.54 8.47
N TYR A 22 -0.52 -4.98 7.62
CA TYR A 22 -0.13 -4.07 6.56
C TYR A 22 -0.48 -2.62 6.86
N THR A 23 0.48 -1.71 6.58
CA THR A 23 0.25 -0.27 6.54
C THR A 23 0.57 0.29 5.16
N VAL A 24 -0.10 1.38 4.80
CA VAL A 24 0.05 2.08 3.52
C VAL A 24 0.49 3.50 3.80
N LEU A 25 1.62 3.88 3.21
CA LEU A 25 2.07 5.26 3.13
C LEU A 25 1.60 5.84 1.80
N TYR A 26 0.76 6.86 1.83
CA TYR A 26 0.24 7.52 0.64
C TYR A 26 0.30 9.04 0.75
N ARG A 27 0.19 9.71 -0.40
CA ARG A 27 0.13 11.17 -0.47
C ARG A 27 -1.32 11.63 -0.41
N ASP A 28 -1.65 12.43 0.60
CA ASP A 28 -2.90 13.15 0.72
C ASP A 28 -2.65 14.65 0.63
N TYR A 29 -3.10 15.28 -0.46
CA TYR A 29 -2.71 16.65 -0.81
C TYR A 29 -1.17 16.83 -0.71
N ASP A 30 -0.70 17.68 0.20
CA ASP A 30 0.72 17.96 0.44
C ASP A 30 1.30 17.20 1.65
N GLN A 31 0.56 16.24 2.19
CA GLN A 31 0.96 15.45 3.34
C GLN A 31 1.20 13.99 2.97
N LEU A 32 2.11 13.36 3.71
CA LEU A 32 2.27 11.91 3.70
C LEU A 32 1.53 11.35 4.91
N VAL A 33 0.63 10.41 4.65
CA VAL A 33 -0.18 9.76 5.67
C VAL A 33 0.17 8.28 5.67
N GLU A 34 0.43 7.75 6.85
CA GLU A 34 0.59 6.30 7.08
C GLU A 34 -0.57 5.79 7.94
N GLU A 35 -1.22 4.74 7.48
CA GLU A 35 -2.32 4.09 8.20
C GLU A 35 -2.47 2.61 7.80
N SER A 36 -3.39 1.90 8.44
CA SER A 36 -3.64 0.49 8.12
C SER A 36 -4.14 0.31 6.67
N LEU A 37 -3.77 -0.81 6.05
CA LEU A 37 -4.24 -1.13 4.70
C LEU A 37 -5.77 -1.18 4.62
N LEU A 38 -6.43 -1.73 5.64
CA LEU A 38 -7.90 -1.83 5.67
C LEU A 38 -8.55 -0.45 5.71
N THR A 39 -8.07 0.45 6.57
CA THR A 39 -8.57 1.84 6.63
C THR A 39 -8.35 2.57 5.31
N PHE A 40 -7.19 2.36 4.67
CA PHE A 40 -6.91 2.94 3.36
C PHE A 40 -7.89 2.46 2.28
N LEU A 41 -8.26 1.18 2.27
CA LEU A 41 -9.14 0.58 1.28
C LEU A 41 -10.59 1.05 1.38
N GLU A 42 -11.02 1.51 2.55
CA GLU A 42 -12.33 2.13 2.74
C GLU A 42 -12.42 3.54 2.12
N LYS A 43 -11.27 4.16 1.81
CA LYS A 43 -11.20 5.49 1.23
C LYS A 43 -11.19 5.43 -0.29
N GLU A 44 -11.82 6.41 -0.94
CA GLU A 44 -11.77 6.59 -2.40
C GLU A 44 -10.43 7.19 -2.89
N ILE A 45 -9.31 6.79 -2.28
CA ILE A 45 -7.99 7.32 -2.60
C ILE A 45 -7.39 6.48 -3.74
N PRO A 46 -7.01 7.10 -4.87
CA PRO A 46 -6.45 6.36 -5.98
C PRO A 46 -5.12 5.68 -5.62
N ALA A 47 -4.96 4.42 -6.02
CA ALA A 47 -3.73 3.64 -5.77
C ALA A 47 -2.44 4.28 -6.30
N HIS A 48 -2.52 5.21 -7.28
CA HIS A 48 -1.35 5.94 -7.77
C HIS A 48 -0.76 6.90 -6.72
N ARG A 49 -1.51 7.23 -5.65
CA ARG A 49 -1.06 8.05 -4.53
C ARG A 49 -0.29 7.25 -3.48
N ILE A 50 -0.31 5.91 -3.56
CA ILE A 50 0.49 5.04 -2.69
C ILE A 50 1.97 5.28 -2.99
N VAL A 51 2.73 5.57 -1.93
CA VAL A 51 4.19 5.76 -1.95
C VAL A 51 4.88 4.48 -1.51
N ALA A 52 4.40 3.84 -0.44
CA ALA A 52 4.93 2.59 0.05
C ALA A 52 3.85 1.73 0.72
N ILE A 53 4.10 0.43 0.81
CA ILE A 53 3.32 -0.51 1.63
C ILE A 53 4.31 -1.24 2.52
N TYR A 54 3.99 -1.33 3.80
CA TYR A 54 4.76 -2.06 4.80
C TYR A 54 3.97 -3.27 5.27
N ARG A 55 4.69 -4.33 5.64
CA ARG A 55 4.18 -5.50 6.36
C ARG A 55 4.99 -5.62 7.63
N ASP A 56 4.37 -5.42 8.79
CA ASP A 56 5.02 -5.47 10.11
C ASP A 56 6.32 -4.65 10.16
N GLY A 57 6.26 -3.39 9.67
CA GLY A 57 7.39 -2.47 9.57
C GLY A 57 8.37 -2.73 8.41
N VAL A 58 8.25 -3.83 7.68
CA VAL A 58 9.12 -4.16 6.54
C VAL A 58 8.50 -3.66 5.23
N ILE A 59 9.28 -2.91 4.44
CA ILE A 59 8.79 -2.40 3.15
C ILE A 59 8.62 -3.54 2.13
N VAL A 60 7.39 -3.72 1.63
CA VAL A 60 7.05 -4.76 0.63
C VAL A 60 6.72 -4.15 -0.74
N TYR A 61 6.44 -2.85 -0.77
CA TYR A 61 6.26 -2.07 -1.99
C TYR A 61 6.79 -0.65 -1.77
N ARG A 62 7.47 -0.10 -2.77
CA ARG A 62 7.79 1.33 -2.85
C ARG A 62 7.67 1.83 -4.28
N LYS A 63 7.00 2.95 -4.46
CA LYS A 63 6.86 3.60 -5.76
C LYS A 63 8.21 4.15 -6.23
N GLY A 64 8.62 3.77 -7.43
CA GLY A 64 9.86 4.26 -8.05
C GLY A 64 11.10 3.40 -7.77
N GLU A 65 11.07 2.52 -6.77
CA GLU A 65 12.15 1.56 -6.52
C GLU A 65 11.81 0.17 -7.03
N ARG A 66 12.83 -0.52 -7.53
CA ARG A 66 12.76 -1.93 -7.90
C ARG A 66 13.20 -2.75 -6.69
N LEU A 67 12.31 -2.86 -5.69
CA LEU A 67 12.45 -3.78 -4.55
C LEU A 67 12.55 -5.22 -5.04
#